data_AF-A0A433P8M7-F1
#
_entry.id   AF-A0A433P8M7-F1
#
_cell.length_a   1.000
_cell.length_b   1.000
_cell.length_c   1.000
_cell.angle_alpha   90.00
_cell.angle_beta   90.00
_cell.angle_gamma   90.00
#
_symmetry.space_group_name_H-M   'P 1'
#
loop_
_entity.id
_entity.type
_entity.pdbx_description
1 polymer ?
#
loop_
_entity_poly.entity_id
_entity_poly.type
_entity_poly.pdbx_seq_one_letter_code
_entity_poly.pdbx_strand_id
1 'polypeptide(L)'
;MHELLNKYPESQKVLDRNSQNHSDLHTKFNKVFVNGKTELIDGFSFLQQPETANDLMICFQMKRAEDDSMNLSDITSNDLKVESDNFCSVQKLLHHQNLDYVFVVLSNCHKTKDAEFPCNINGILVHRENFKSYYGYTFAGRAEFSASTHLYINSVPAFQLSYIPGVGHTIAATIDMERKKRKFCNDEDLMGRICKFPRKELSSIMY
;
A
#
# COMPACT_ATOMS: atom_id res chain seq x y z
N MET A 1 8.16 9.32 -7.12
CA MET A 1 7.06 8.43 -7.54
C MET A 1 6.89 8.63 -9.03
N HIS A 2 7.16 7.59 -9.82
CA HIS A 2 6.99 7.62 -11.27
C HIS A 2 5.62 7.00 -11.61
N GLU A 3 5.01 7.40 -12.70
CA GLU A 3 3.76 6.81 -13.19
C GLU A 3 4.08 6.14 -14.52
N LEU A 4 3.97 4.82 -14.56
CA LEU A 4 4.20 4.05 -15.78
C LEU A 4 2.96 4.11 -16.66
N LEU A 5 3.18 4.05 -17.98
CA LEU A 5 2.08 3.95 -18.94
C LEU A 5 1.38 2.58 -18.91
N ASN A 6 2.09 1.54 -18.45
CA ASN A 6 1.59 0.18 -18.31
C ASN A 6 1.71 -0.28 -16.85
N LYS A 7 0.78 -1.13 -16.38
CA LYS A 7 0.82 -1.71 -15.03
C LYS A 7 2.10 -2.49 -14.77
N TYR A 8 2.44 -3.40 -15.68
CA TYR A 8 3.70 -4.15 -15.65
C TYR A 8 4.57 -3.84 -16.86
N PRO A 9 5.91 -3.89 -16.71
CA PRO A 9 6.82 -3.73 -17.83
C PRO A 9 6.71 -4.93 -18.78
N GLU A 10 6.33 -4.68 -20.03
CA GLU A 10 6.32 -5.69 -21.11
C GLU A 10 7.67 -5.76 -21.86
N SER A 11 8.57 -4.82 -21.59
CA SER A 11 9.91 -4.79 -22.15
C SER A 11 10.90 -4.18 -21.14
N GLN A 12 12.20 -4.39 -21.33
CA GLN A 12 13.24 -3.75 -20.50
C GLN A 12 13.28 -2.23 -20.62
N LYS A 13 12.60 -1.66 -21.64
CA LYS A 13 12.45 -0.21 -21.83
C LYS A 13 11.02 0.19 -21.51
N VAL A 14 10.86 1.07 -20.54
CA VAL A 14 9.55 1.60 -20.14
C VAL A 14 9.60 3.12 -20.12
N LEU A 15 8.52 3.74 -20.59
CA LEU A 15 8.32 5.18 -20.49
C LEU A 15 7.45 5.49 -19.28
N ASP A 16 7.83 6.51 -18.52
CA ASP A 16 6.91 7.11 -17.56
C ASP A 16 6.03 8.18 -18.21
N ARG A 17 5.05 8.71 -17.47
CA ARG A 17 4.14 9.77 -17.93
C ARG A 17 4.83 11.03 -18.44
N ASN A 18 6.09 11.27 -18.06
CA ASN A 18 6.88 12.41 -18.51
C ASN A 18 7.72 12.06 -19.76
N SER A 19 7.46 10.91 -20.39
CA SER A 19 8.26 10.36 -21.49
C SER A 19 9.73 10.08 -21.12
N GLN A 20 10.05 9.93 -19.83
CA GLN A 20 11.39 9.53 -19.41
C GLN A 20 11.57 8.02 -19.63
N ASN A 21 12.68 7.64 -20.26
CA ASN A 21 13.01 6.26 -20.55
C ASN A 21 13.73 5.59 -19.38
N HIS A 22 13.22 4.44 -18.96
CA HIS A 22 13.81 3.55 -17.95
C HIS A 22 14.20 2.24 -18.64
N SER A 23 15.49 1.97 -18.77
CA SER A 23 16.03 0.90 -19.62
C SER A 23 16.77 -0.23 -18.87
N ASP A 24 16.84 -0.15 -17.54
CA ASP A 24 17.52 -1.14 -16.69
C ASP A 24 16.70 -1.37 -15.43
N LEU A 25 15.80 -2.35 -15.51
CA LEU A 25 14.90 -2.73 -14.43
C LEU A 25 15.68 -3.29 -13.22
N HIS A 26 16.85 -3.90 -13.43
CA HIS A 26 17.63 -4.57 -12.39
C HIS A 26 18.31 -3.59 -11.43
N THR A 27 19.02 -2.62 -11.97
CA THR A 27 19.90 -1.77 -11.15
C THR A 27 19.20 -0.52 -10.62
N LYS A 28 18.03 -0.16 -11.17
CA LYS A 28 17.36 1.12 -10.88
C LYS A 28 16.05 1.01 -10.11
N PHE A 29 15.48 -0.18 -9.91
CA PHE A 29 14.14 -0.34 -9.34
C PHE A 29 14.20 -0.71 -7.85
N ASN A 30 14.68 0.22 -7.03
CA ASN A 30 14.14 0.44 -5.69
C ASN A 30 13.10 1.57 -5.79
N LYS A 31 12.06 1.34 -6.59
CA LYS A 31 11.13 2.37 -7.04
C LYS A 31 9.70 1.90 -6.93
N VAL A 32 8.85 2.83 -6.55
CA VAL A 32 7.39 2.67 -6.53
C VAL A 32 6.81 3.40 -7.74
N PHE A 33 6.02 2.67 -8.50
CA PHE A 33 5.27 3.13 -9.66
C PHE A 33 3.78 3.15 -9.35
N VAL A 34 3.13 4.22 -9.75
CA VAL A 34 1.67 4.35 -9.62
C VAL A 34 1.10 4.28 -11.01
N ASN A 35 0.19 3.35 -11.28
CA ASN A 35 -0.32 3.11 -12.64
C ASN A 35 -1.44 4.07 -13.06
N GLY A 36 -1.68 5.13 -12.27
CA GLY A 36 -2.78 6.06 -12.43
C GLY A 36 -3.26 6.59 -11.09
N LYS A 37 -3.92 7.75 -11.09
CA LYS A 37 -4.38 8.45 -9.86
C LYS A 37 -5.33 7.61 -9.00
N THR A 38 -5.97 6.59 -9.57
CA THR A 38 -6.94 5.69 -8.93
C THR A 38 -6.62 4.21 -9.16
N GLU A 39 -5.45 3.90 -9.71
CA GLU A 39 -5.08 2.53 -10.09
C GLU A 39 -4.14 1.87 -9.08
N LEU A 40 -3.84 0.59 -9.34
CA LEU A 40 -2.90 -0.20 -8.54
C LEU A 40 -1.53 0.49 -8.47
N ILE A 41 -0.85 0.32 -7.34
CA ILE A 41 0.53 0.79 -7.15
C ILE A 41 1.43 -0.42 -7.25
N ASP A 42 2.35 -0.41 -8.21
CA ASP A 42 3.33 -1.47 -8.39
C ASP A 42 4.69 -1.00 -7.88
N GLY A 43 5.27 -1.76 -6.97
CA GLY A 43 6.59 -1.51 -6.39
C GLY A 43 7.57 -2.57 -6.84
N PHE A 44 8.81 -2.18 -7.05
CA PHE A 44 9.89 -3.12 -7.27
C PHE A 44 11.04 -2.73 -6.34
N SER A 45 11.62 -3.73 -5.69
CA SER A 45 12.76 -3.54 -4.80
C SER A 45 13.74 -4.70 -4.93
N PHE A 46 15.02 -4.38 -4.78
CA PHE A 46 16.10 -5.36 -4.75
C PHE A 46 16.68 -5.42 -3.35
N LEU A 47 16.81 -6.64 -2.85
CA LEU A 47 17.50 -6.92 -1.61
C LEU A 47 18.74 -7.77 -1.93
N GLN A 48 19.91 -7.18 -1.69
CA GLN A 48 21.16 -7.92 -1.75
C GLN A 48 21.23 -8.89 -0.57
N GLN A 49 21.54 -10.14 -0.87
CA GLN A 49 21.67 -11.19 0.12
C GLN A 49 23.17 -11.45 0.35
N PRO A 50 23.72 -11.15 1.54
CA PRO A 50 25.16 -11.25 1.78
C PRO A 50 25.73 -12.67 1.67
N GLU A 51 24.88 -13.68 1.84
CA GLU A 51 25.27 -15.09 2.00
C GLU A 51 24.90 -15.98 0.80
N THR A 52 24.23 -15.42 -0.21
CA THR A 52 23.82 -16.16 -1.42
C THR A 52 24.44 -15.53 -2.66
N ALA A 53 24.57 -16.33 -3.72
CA ALA A 53 25.04 -15.84 -5.02
C ALA A 53 23.94 -15.09 -5.81
N ASN A 54 22.71 -15.06 -5.27
CA ASN A 54 21.53 -14.53 -5.94
C ASN A 54 20.99 -13.34 -5.17
N ASP A 55 20.72 -12.23 -5.86
CA ASP A 55 19.98 -11.13 -5.27
C ASP A 55 18.47 -11.48 -5.24
N LEU A 56 17.75 -10.95 -4.25
CA LEU A 56 16.30 -11.13 -4.16
C LEU A 56 15.56 -9.93 -4.75
N MET A 57 14.75 -10.18 -5.77
CA MET A 57 13.83 -9.20 -6.33
C MET A 57 12.43 -9.37 -5.72
N ILE A 58 11.95 -8.29 -5.10
CA ILE A 58 10.61 -8.21 -4.51
C ILE A 58 9.73 -7.34 -5.41
N CYS A 59 8.67 -7.95 -5.95
CA CYS A 59 7.65 -7.25 -6.70
C CYS A 59 6.44 -7.04 -5.80
N PHE A 60 6.06 -5.79 -5.56
CA PHE A 60 4.89 -5.40 -4.81
C PHE A 60 3.78 -5.00 -5.77
N GLN A 61 2.56 -5.41 -5.45
CA GLN A 61 1.36 -4.86 -6.06
C GLN A 61 0.40 -4.45 -4.96
N MET A 62 -0.10 -3.21 -5.02
CA MET A 62 -1.06 -2.69 -4.06
C MET A 62 -2.44 -2.59 -4.69
N LYS A 63 -3.41 -3.31 -4.14
CA LYS A 63 -4.82 -3.26 -4.55
C LYS A 63 -5.66 -2.56 -3.49
N ARG A 64 -6.20 -1.38 -3.85
CA ARG A 64 -7.05 -0.56 -2.98
C ARG A 64 -8.52 -0.77 -3.34
N ALA A 65 -9.36 -1.05 -2.36
CA ALA A 65 -10.80 -0.92 -2.44
C ALA A 65 -11.20 0.57 -2.43
N GLU A 66 -12.30 0.91 -3.11
CA GLU A 66 -12.94 2.23 -2.97
C GLU A 66 -13.73 2.27 -1.67
N ASP A 67 -13.39 3.22 -0.79
CA ASP A 67 -13.91 3.31 0.59
C ASP A 67 -15.42 3.65 0.66
N ASP A 68 -16.02 4.16 -0.43
CA ASP A 68 -17.44 4.57 -0.46
C ASP A 68 -18.40 3.49 -0.98
N SER A 69 -17.89 2.37 -1.48
CA SER A 69 -18.75 1.28 -1.89
C SER A 69 -19.01 0.35 -0.69
N MET A 70 -20.28 0.22 -0.30
CA MET A 70 -20.76 -0.89 0.55
C MET A 70 -20.46 -2.28 -0.05
N ASN A 71 -19.89 -2.31 -1.27
CA ASN A 71 -19.40 -3.47 -1.99
C ASN A 71 -17.87 -3.47 -1.99
N LEU A 72 -17.26 -3.63 -0.81
CA LEU A 72 -15.82 -3.93 -0.73
C LEU A 72 -15.53 -5.10 -1.69
N SER A 73 -14.74 -4.85 -2.74
CA SER A 73 -14.41 -5.88 -3.71
C SER A 73 -13.51 -6.91 -3.04
N ASP A 74 -13.93 -8.18 -3.05
CA ASP A 74 -13.10 -9.27 -2.55
C ASP A 74 -11.93 -9.52 -3.50
N ILE A 75 -10.77 -9.88 -2.95
CA ILE A 75 -9.73 -10.53 -3.73
C ILE A 75 -10.13 -11.98 -3.97
N THR A 76 -10.26 -12.34 -5.24
CA THR A 76 -10.57 -13.69 -5.70
C THR A 76 -9.30 -14.42 -6.17
N SER A 77 -9.38 -15.74 -6.29
CA SER A 77 -8.29 -16.54 -6.89
C SER A 77 -8.05 -16.17 -8.36
N ASN A 78 -9.08 -15.69 -9.07
CA ASN A 78 -8.92 -15.22 -10.45
C ASN A 78 -8.09 -13.92 -10.51
N ASP A 79 -8.29 -13.00 -9.57
CA ASP A 79 -7.44 -11.82 -9.44
C ASP A 79 -5.98 -12.22 -9.21
N LEU A 80 -5.74 -13.11 -8.24
CA LEU A 80 -4.38 -13.60 -7.94
C LEU A 80 -3.75 -14.29 -9.15
N LYS A 81 -4.53 -15.04 -9.93
CA LYS A 81 -4.05 -15.70 -11.15
C LYS A 81 -3.63 -14.69 -12.22
N VAL A 82 -4.46 -13.70 -12.53
CA VAL A 82 -4.13 -12.66 -13.52
C VAL A 82 -2.83 -11.95 -13.14
N GLU A 83 -2.70 -11.58 -11.87
CA GLU A 83 -1.50 -10.89 -11.40
C GLU A 83 -0.27 -11.79 -11.34
N SER A 84 -0.46 -13.08 -11.08
CA SER A 84 0.59 -14.10 -11.18
C SER A 84 1.11 -14.28 -12.61
N ASP A 85 0.22 -14.25 -13.60
CA ASP A 85 0.57 -14.38 -15.02
C ASP A 85 1.37 -13.14 -15.49
N ASN A 86 0.99 -11.95 -15.01
CA ASN A 86 1.74 -10.71 -15.24
C ASN A 86 3.13 -10.79 -14.61
N PHE A 87 3.22 -11.21 -13.35
CA PHE A 87 4.49 -11.40 -12.64
C PHE A 87 5.41 -12.40 -13.35
N CYS A 88 4.87 -13.55 -13.82
CA CYS A 88 5.64 -14.52 -14.61
C CYS A 88 6.23 -13.91 -15.87
N SER A 89 5.53 -12.97 -16.50
CA SER A 89 6.01 -12.29 -17.71
C SER A 89 7.21 -11.40 -17.40
N VAL A 90 7.16 -10.65 -16.28
CA VAL A 90 8.30 -9.86 -15.79
C VAL A 90 9.47 -10.76 -15.39
N GLN A 91 9.20 -11.88 -14.72
CA GLN A 91 10.23 -12.85 -14.35
C GLN A 91 10.96 -13.39 -15.59
N LYS A 92 10.22 -13.73 -16.66
CA LYS A 92 10.82 -14.18 -17.94
C LYS A 92 11.70 -13.10 -18.58
N LEU A 93 11.26 -11.83 -18.53
CA LEU A 93 12.02 -10.67 -19.02
C LEU A 93 13.36 -10.47 -18.29
N LEU A 94 13.44 -10.89 -17.04
CA LEU A 94 14.59 -10.70 -16.16
C LEU A 94 15.36 -12.00 -15.87
N HIS A 95 14.95 -13.12 -16.48
CA HIS A 95 15.40 -14.48 -16.15
C HIS A 95 16.92 -14.67 -16.18
N HIS A 96 17.66 -13.83 -16.89
CA HIS A 96 19.11 -13.96 -17.08
C HIS A 96 19.94 -13.31 -15.96
N GLN A 97 19.32 -12.81 -14.87
CA GLN A 97 19.98 -11.96 -13.88
C GLN A 97 20.38 -12.66 -12.58
N ASN A 98 20.30 -14.01 -12.51
CA ASN A 98 20.63 -14.79 -11.31
C ASN A 98 19.89 -14.28 -10.05
N LEU A 99 18.59 -14.03 -10.20
CA LEU A 99 17.72 -13.49 -9.15
C LEU A 99 16.76 -14.54 -8.63
N ASP A 100 16.52 -14.50 -7.32
CA ASP A 100 15.33 -15.10 -6.74
C ASP A 100 14.19 -14.07 -6.76
N TYR A 101 12.96 -14.54 -6.94
CA TYR A 101 11.79 -13.66 -7.06
C TYR A 101 10.75 -13.98 -6.00
N VAL A 102 10.20 -12.92 -5.40
CA VAL A 102 9.04 -12.99 -4.50
C VAL A 102 8.00 -11.99 -4.99
N PHE A 103 6.75 -12.46 -5.13
CA PHE A 103 5.62 -11.61 -5.48
C PHE A 103 4.80 -11.30 -4.23
N VAL A 104 4.57 -10.02 -3.94
CA VAL A 104 3.84 -9.55 -2.75
C VAL A 104 2.63 -8.75 -3.19
N VAL A 105 1.44 -9.25 -2.90
CA VAL A 105 0.19 -8.48 -3.07
C VAL A 105 -0.20 -7.89 -1.71
N LEU A 106 -0.27 -6.57 -1.65
CA LEU A 106 -0.75 -5.80 -0.52
C LEU A 106 -2.16 -5.30 -0.82
N SER A 107 -3.13 -5.55 0.05
CA SER A 107 -4.49 -5.09 -0.19
C SER A 107 -5.26 -4.75 1.06
N ASN A 108 -6.14 -3.76 0.93
CA ASN A 108 -7.13 -3.41 1.94
C ASN A 108 -8.51 -4.05 1.67
N CYS A 109 -8.65 -4.81 0.57
CA CYS A 109 -9.83 -5.61 0.24
C CYS A 109 -10.02 -6.77 1.23
N HIS A 110 -11.25 -7.27 1.31
CA HIS A 110 -11.52 -8.58 1.93
C HIS A 110 -10.95 -9.70 1.06
N LYS A 111 -10.70 -10.85 1.69
CA LYS A 111 -10.15 -12.02 1.02
C LYS A 111 -11.23 -13.10 0.98
N THR A 112 -11.52 -13.67 -0.18
CA THR A 112 -12.35 -14.89 -0.23
C THR A 112 -11.59 -16.07 0.39
N LYS A 113 -12.31 -17.04 0.97
CA LYS A 113 -11.68 -18.19 1.64
C LYS A 113 -10.71 -18.97 0.74
N ASP A 114 -10.96 -18.98 -0.57
CA ASP A 114 -10.22 -19.77 -1.56
C ASP A 114 -9.17 -18.95 -2.34
N ALA A 115 -8.92 -17.69 -1.96
CA ALA A 115 -7.93 -16.86 -2.64
C ALA A 115 -6.51 -17.31 -2.28
N GLU A 116 -5.92 -18.14 -3.13
CA GLU A 116 -4.54 -18.61 -3.01
C GLU A 116 -3.78 -18.33 -4.31
N PHE A 117 -2.47 -18.13 -4.17
CA PHE A 117 -1.61 -18.04 -5.34
C PHE A 117 -1.50 -19.40 -6.04
N PRO A 118 -1.34 -19.42 -7.38
CA PRO A 118 -0.92 -20.62 -8.10
C PRO A 118 0.36 -21.21 -7.50
N CYS A 119 0.45 -22.54 -7.44
CA CYS A 119 1.55 -23.26 -6.77
C CYS A 119 2.94 -23.00 -7.37
N ASN A 120 3.01 -22.46 -8.58
CA ASN A 120 4.24 -22.11 -9.29
C ASN A 120 4.77 -20.70 -8.95
N ILE A 121 4.09 -19.95 -8.08
CA ILE A 121 4.50 -18.60 -7.68
C ILE A 121 4.95 -18.61 -6.23
N ASN A 122 6.13 -18.05 -5.98
CA ASN A 122 6.56 -17.69 -4.65
C ASN A 122 5.87 -16.38 -4.21
N GLY A 123 4.61 -16.50 -3.82
CA GLY A 123 3.70 -15.39 -3.58
C GLY A 123 3.34 -15.18 -2.11
N ILE A 124 3.22 -13.93 -1.70
CA ILE A 124 2.75 -13.51 -0.36
C ILE A 124 1.55 -12.60 -0.55
N LEU A 125 0.43 -12.95 0.08
CA LEU A 125 -0.77 -12.12 0.11
C LEU A 125 -0.93 -11.49 1.50
N VAL A 126 -0.82 -10.17 1.58
CA VAL A 126 -1.10 -9.39 2.78
C VAL A 126 -2.40 -8.63 2.55
N HIS A 127 -3.46 -9.01 3.26
CA HIS A 127 -4.79 -8.41 3.16
C HIS A 127 -5.22 -7.85 4.52
N ARG A 128 -6.17 -6.92 4.53
CA ARG A 128 -6.58 -6.17 5.74
C ARG A 128 -6.70 -7.02 7.01
N GLU A 129 -7.35 -8.17 6.92
CA GLU A 129 -7.60 -9.06 8.07
C GLU A 129 -6.33 -9.73 8.63
N ASN A 130 -5.27 -9.86 7.81
CA ASN A 130 -4.00 -10.47 8.22
C ASN A 130 -2.90 -9.45 8.56
N PHE A 131 -3.19 -8.14 8.52
CA PHE A 131 -2.20 -7.10 8.82
C PHE A 131 -1.60 -7.28 10.21
N LYS A 132 -2.42 -7.59 11.22
CA LYS A 132 -1.94 -7.80 12.59
C LYS A 132 -0.98 -8.98 12.71
N SER A 133 -1.27 -10.09 12.03
CA SER A 133 -0.38 -11.27 12.03
C SER A 133 0.91 -11.01 11.25
N TYR A 134 0.86 -10.28 10.14
CA TYR A 134 2.01 -10.06 9.27
C TYR A 134 2.94 -8.95 9.79
N TYR A 135 2.38 -7.78 10.12
CA TYR A 135 3.14 -6.61 10.53
C TYR A 135 3.40 -6.54 12.05
N GLY A 136 2.70 -7.35 12.84
CA GLY A 136 2.69 -7.23 14.29
C GLY A 136 1.97 -5.96 14.77
N TYR A 137 1.80 -5.82 16.08
CA TYR A 137 0.94 -4.78 16.67
C TYR A 137 1.33 -3.35 16.27
N THR A 138 2.64 -3.06 16.25
CA THR A 138 3.18 -1.71 16.01
C THR A 138 3.00 -1.26 14.56
N PHE A 139 3.23 -2.14 13.60
CA PHE A 139 3.21 -1.78 12.18
C PHE A 139 1.85 -2.05 11.52
N ALA A 140 1.03 -2.94 12.07
CA ALA A 140 -0.33 -3.17 11.59
C ALA A 140 -1.16 -1.89 11.60
N GLY A 141 -1.06 -1.07 12.65
CA GLY A 141 -1.75 0.21 12.70
C GLY A 141 -1.30 1.22 11.63
N ARG A 142 -0.03 1.18 11.22
CA ARG A 142 0.48 2.02 10.11
C ARG A 142 -0.01 1.52 8.76
N ALA A 143 -0.05 0.19 8.58
CA ALA A 143 -0.59 -0.45 7.39
C ALA A 143 -2.10 -0.16 7.26
N GLU A 144 -2.86 -0.29 8.34
CA GLU A 144 -4.28 0.09 8.41
C GLU A 144 -4.49 1.58 8.08
N PHE A 145 -3.67 2.46 8.64
CA PHE A 145 -3.73 3.90 8.32
C PHE A 145 -3.44 4.18 6.85
N SER A 146 -2.42 3.54 6.27
CA SER A 146 -2.07 3.72 4.85
C SER A 146 -3.10 3.09 3.91
N ALA A 147 -3.75 2.02 4.37
CA ALA A 147 -4.81 1.31 3.67
C ALA A 147 -6.16 2.03 3.72
N SER A 148 -6.46 2.75 4.80
CA SER A 148 -7.68 3.54 4.93
C SER A 148 -7.53 4.84 4.14
N THR A 149 -8.54 5.27 3.39
CA THR A 149 -8.52 6.61 2.79
C THR A 149 -8.81 7.69 3.83
N HIS A 150 -9.51 7.32 4.92
CA HIS A 150 -9.84 8.21 6.03
C HIS A 150 -9.64 7.54 7.40
N LEU A 151 -9.24 8.33 8.41
CA LEU A 151 -9.22 7.91 9.81
C LEU A 151 -10.48 8.33 10.56
N TYR A 152 -11.13 7.38 11.22
CA TYR A 152 -12.21 7.67 12.17
C TYR A 152 -11.64 8.34 13.43
N ILE A 153 -11.65 9.67 13.48
CA ILE A 153 -10.96 10.49 14.48
C ILE A 153 -11.44 10.20 15.91
N ASN A 154 -12.68 9.76 16.07
CA ASN A 154 -13.27 9.46 17.37
C ASN A 154 -12.88 8.09 17.95
N SER A 155 -12.34 7.17 17.13
CA SER A 155 -12.03 5.79 17.56
C SER A 155 -10.59 5.36 17.31
N VAL A 156 -9.89 5.98 16.37
CA VAL A 156 -8.53 5.61 15.97
C VAL A 156 -7.53 5.71 17.14
N PRO A 157 -6.59 4.78 17.34
CA PRO A 157 -5.58 4.90 18.39
C PRO A 157 -4.76 6.20 18.32
N ALA A 158 -4.42 6.78 19.48
CA ALA A 158 -3.74 8.09 19.54
C ALA A 158 -2.40 8.11 18.79
N PHE A 159 -1.65 7.01 18.78
CA PHE A 159 -0.39 6.94 18.05
C PHE A 159 -0.59 6.99 16.53
N GLN A 160 -1.72 6.50 16.00
CA GLN A 160 -2.00 6.57 14.56
C GLN A 160 -2.38 7.98 14.12
N LEU A 161 -3.05 8.76 14.97
CA LEU A 161 -3.31 10.19 14.70
C LEU A 161 -2.01 10.98 14.43
N SER A 162 -0.91 10.59 15.07
CA SER A 162 0.38 11.25 14.88
C SER A 162 0.98 11.06 13.49
N TYR A 163 0.47 10.11 12.70
CA TYR A 163 0.91 9.86 11.32
C TYR A 163 0.21 10.77 10.30
N ILE A 164 -0.85 11.48 10.68
CA ILE A 164 -1.44 12.52 9.82
C ILE A 164 -0.40 13.65 9.66
N PRO A 165 -0.06 14.04 8.42
CA PRO A 165 0.93 15.10 8.16
C PRO A 165 0.62 16.38 8.95
N GLY A 166 1.56 16.83 9.78
CA GLY A 166 1.42 18.06 10.56
C GLY A 166 0.65 17.94 11.88
N VAL A 167 0.06 16.77 12.21
CA VAL A 167 -0.55 16.52 13.52
C VAL A 167 0.53 16.22 14.56
N GLY A 168 1.34 15.18 14.33
CA GLY A 168 2.38 14.75 15.27
C GLY A 168 1.84 14.35 16.66
N HIS A 169 2.73 14.07 17.61
CA HIS A 169 2.33 13.51 18.91
C HIS A 169 1.53 14.48 19.80
N THR A 170 1.86 15.77 19.79
CA THR A 170 1.23 16.76 20.67
C THR A 170 -0.24 17.02 20.30
N ILE A 171 -0.54 17.20 19.02
CA ILE A 171 -1.91 17.42 18.56
C ILE A 171 -2.70 16.12 18.70
N ALA A 172 -2.09 14.97 18.37
CA ALA A 172 -2.72 13.66 18.59
C ALA A 172 -3.14 13.41 20.05
N ALA A 173 -2.29 13.75 21.02
CA ALA A 173 -2.62 13.63 22.44
C ALA A 173 -3.78 14.57 22.83
N THR A 174 -3.82 15.77 22.26
CA THR A 174 -4.91 16.73 22.50
C THR A 174 -6.23 16.21 21.94
N ILE A 175 -6.23 15.68 20.71
CA ILE A 175 -7.39 15.05 20.09
C ILE A 175 -7.90 13.88 20.95
N ASP A 176 -7.00 13.02 21.43
CA ASP A 176 -7.37 11.86 22.26
C ASP A 176 -8.02 12.27 23.58
N MET A 177 -7.51 13.33 24.22
CA MET A 177 -8.11 13.89 25.43
C MET A 177 -9.48 14.51 25.14
N GLU A 178 -9.61 15.29 24.08
CA GLU A 178 -10.85 16.01 23.75
C GLU A 178 -11.98 15.06 23.33
N ARG A 179 -11.71 14.07 22.47
CA ARG A 179 -12.75 13.11 22.05
C ARG A 179 -13.31 12.26 23.19
N LYS A 180 -12.50 12.02 24.23
CA LYS A 180 -12.94 11.31 25.45
C LYS A 180 -13.93 12.13 26.28
N LYS A 181 -13.83 13.47 26.24
CA LYS A 181 -14.83 14.36 26.85
C LYS A 181 -16.13 14.35 26.06
N ARG A 182 -16.00 14.52 24.74
CA ARG A 182 -17.13 14.51 23.79
C ARG A 182 -16.58 14.19 22.40
N LYS A 183 -17.21 13.24 21.71
CA LYS A 183 -16.91 12.93 20.31
C LYS A 183 -17.05 14.18 19.43
N PHE A 184 -16.17 14.33 18.45
CA PHE A 184 -16.30 15.36 17.42
C PHE A 184 -17.43 14.98 16.47
N CYS A 185 -18.21 15.95 16.02
CA CYS A 185 -19.33 15.69 15.09
C CYS A 185 -19.06 16.14 13.64
N ASN A 186 -18.15 17.09 13.41
CA ASN A 186 -17.81 17.61 12.09
C ASN A 186 -16.51 18.45 12.13
N ASP A 187 -16.08 18.92 10.95
CA ASP A 187 -14.89 19.75 10.73
C ASP A 187 -14.87 21.00 11.61
N GLU A 188 -16.01 21.70 11.71
CA GLU A 188 -16.11 22.92 12.51
C GLU A 188 -15.91 22.65 14.00
N ASP A 189 -16.50 21.58 14.52
CA ASP A 189 -16.34 21.16 15.92
C ASP A 189 -14.90 20.74 16.23
N LEU A 190 -14.27 20.00 15.31
CA LEU A 190 -12.86 19.63 15.44
C LEU A 190 -11.97 20.88 15.45
N MET A 191 -12.11 21.74 14.45
CA MET A 191 -11.26 22.93 14.30
C MET A 191 -11.48 23.94 15.42
N GLY A 192 -12.69 24.04 15.96
CA GLY A 192 -13.01 24.89 17.11
C GLY A 192 -12.35 24.41 18.41
N ARG A 193 -12.10 23.11 18.55
CA ARG A 193 -11.51 22.51 19.76
C ARG A 193 -10.03 22.22 19.62
N ILE A 194 -9.56 21.96 18.40
CA ILE A 194 -8.18 21.62 18.06
C ILE A 194 -7.67 22.64 17.04
N CYS A 195 -7.44 23.88 17.50
CA CYS A 195 -7.08 25.00 16.62
C CYS A 195 -5.82 24.77 15.77
N LYS A 196 -4.94 23.85 16.19
CA LYS A 196 -3.68 23.50 15.49
C LYS A 196 -3.83 22.37 14.48
N PHE A 197 -5.02 21.79 14.31
CA PHE A 197 -5.21 20.71 13.34
C PHE A 197 -4.92 21.21 11.91
N PRO A 198 -4.15 20.47 11.10
CA PRO A 198 -3.84 20.86 9.72
C PRO A 198 -5.11 20.85 8.85
N ARG A 199 -5.62 22.03 8.46
CA ARG A 199 -6.86 22.14 7.67
C ARG A 199 -6.84 21.34 6.36
N LYS A 200 -5.66 21.19 5.74
CA LYS A 200 -5.49 20.42 4.50
C LYS A 200 -5.73 18.91 4.69
N GLU A 201 -5.69 18.43 5.93
CA GLU A 201 -5.84 17.03 6.29
C GLU A 201 -7.25 16.71 6.83
N LEU A 202 -8.19 17.65 6.75
CA LEU A 202 -9.60 17.37 7.10
C LEU A 202 -10.19 16.28 6.20
N SER A 203 -9.77 16.22 4.93
CA SER A 203 -10.12 15.13 4.01
C SER A 203 -9.49 13.78 4.37
N SER A 204 -8.59 13.72 5.36
CA SER A 204 -7.91 12.49 5.77
C SER A 204 -8.61 11.82 6.97
N ILE A 205 -9.74 12.37 7.42
CA ILE A 205 -10.46 11.92 8.62
C ILE A 205 -11.98 11.80 8.39
N MET A 206 -12.63 11.01 9.25
CA MET A 206 -14.08 10.87 9.39
C MET A 206 -14.46 10.91 10.88
N TYR A 207 -15.72 11.19 11.19
CA TYR A 207 -16.23 11.39 12.55
C TYR A 207 -16.84 10.11 13.14
#